data_AF-A0AAD6XK18-F1
#
_entry.id   AF-A0AAD6XK18-F1
#
_cell.length_a   1.000
_cell.length_b   1.000
_cell.length_c   1.000
_cell.angle_alpha   90.00
_cell.angle_beta   90.00
_cell.angle_gamma   90.00
#
_symmetry.space_group_name_H-M   'P 1'
#
loop_
_entity.id
_entity.type
_entity.pdbx_description
1 polymer ?
#
loop_
_entity_poly.entity_id
_entity_poly.type
_entity_poly.pdbx_seq_one_letter_code
_entity_poly.pdbx_strand_id
1 'polypeptide(L)'
;MLSFALKLVWFVLCIIGTVISWVVLVAFGSLLGSRWVPMSFCIALTVLEGMFCLGMIWRMDPFRMPRSFCVAQAILIHLSTYVLTGLSMAFCIATNFHILRPKTWANLEQCVFPLVGLKTNTRARSLRWRKVYIIPVIVYPSTISVVQIALNLHFDAIQPTDEMHCDASDPLWVRMVAHTLPAALLLGPTIYLIASSIRRVVRTLQHVERAQRDAHAPDPRQARRSEHK
;
A
#
# COMPACT_ATOMS: atom_id res chain seq x y z
N MET A 1 19.76 14.29 20.49
CA MET A 1 20.43 13.47 19.47
C MET A 1 20.38 12.00 19.87
N LEU A 2 19.87 11.13 18.98
CA LEU A 2 19.76 9.69 19.21
C LEU A 2 21.16 9.03 19.27
N SER A 3 21.36 8.05 20.15
CA SER A 3 22.65 7.34 20.22
C SER A 3 22.96 6.63 18.90
N PHE A 4 24.24 6.63 18.50
CA PHE A 4 24.65 6.02 17.24
C PHE A 4 24.30 4.52 17.17
N ALA A 5 24.38 3.81 18.30
CA ALA A 5 23.97 2.41 18.39
C ALA A 5 22.49 2.22 18.00
N LEU A 6 21.59 3.11 18.43
CA LEU A 6 20.17 3.00 18.08
C LEU A 6 19.94 3.24 16.57
N LYS A 7 20.68 4.20 15.97
CA LYS A 7 20.64 4.44 14.52
C LYS A 7 21.05 3.18 13.74
N LEU A 8 22.10 2.50 14.21
CA LEU A 8 22.61 1.28 13.58
C LEU A 8 21.63 0.10 13.72
N VAL A 9 21.02 -0.08 14.90
CA VAL A 9 19.99 -1.11 15.10
C VAL A 9 18.77 -0.86 14.21
N TRP A 10 18.31 0.39 14.14
CA TRP A 10 17.21 0.78 13.26
C TRP A 10 17.52 0.47 11.79
N PHE A 11 18.74 0.80 11.35
CA PHE A 11 19.23 0.50 10.01
C PHE A 11 19.24 -1.01 9.70
N VAL A 12 19.79 -1.84 10.59
CA VAL A 12 19.81 -3.31 10.40
C VAL A 12 18.39 -3.86 10.29
N LEU A 13 17.48 -3.35 11.12
CA LEU A 13 16.07 -3.74 11.09
C LEU A 13 15.40 -3.35 9.76
N CYS A 14 15.68 -2.15 9.23
CA CYS A 14 15.14 -1.69 7.96
C CYS A 14 15.65 -2.50 6.75
N ILE A 15 16.93 -2.88 6.73
CA ILE A 15 17.48 -3.76 5.68
C ILE A 15 16.82 -5.14 5.72
N ILE A 16 16.74 -5.75 6.90
CA ILE A 16 16.10 -7.07 7.06
C ILE A 16 14.64 -6.98 6.63
N GLY A 17 13.92 -5.95 7.09
CA GLY A 17 12.53 -5.70 6.71
C GLY A 17 12.37 -5.54 5.19
N THR A 18 13.28 -4.84 4.54
CA THR A 18 13.29 -4.66 3.09
C THR A 18 13.50 -5.99 2.37
N VAL A 19 14.50 -6.79 2.75
CA VAL A 19 14.76 -8.11 2.14
C VAL A 19 13.59 -9.07 2.32
N ILE A 20 13.01 -9.13 3.53
CA ILE A 20 11.83 -9.96 3.80
C ILE A 20 10.65 -9.48 2.95
N SER A 21 10.43 -8.16 2.85
CA SER A 21 9.35 -7.62 2.04
C SER A 21 9.47 -7.99 0.56
N TRP A 22 10.68 -8.04 0.00
CA TRP A 22 10.93 -8.51 -1.36
C TRP A 22 10.47 -9.95 -1.56
N VAL A 23 10.90 -10.86 -0.68
CA VAL A 23 10.55 -12.28 -0.78
C VAL A 23 9.03 -12.46 -0.70
N VAL A 24 8.38 -11.84 0.28
CA VAL A 24 6.94 -11.96 0.51
C VAL A 24 6.13 -11.35 -0.64
N LEU A 25 6.47 -10.15 -1.09
CA LEU A 25 5.73 -9.43 -2.15
C LEU A 25 5.91 -10.07 -3.52
N VAL A 26 7.10 -10.61 -3.84
CA VAL A 26 7.33 -11.35 -5.09
C VAL A 26 6.56 -12.67 -5.11
N ALA A 27 6.54 -13.40 -3.99
CA ALA A 27 5.73 -14.59 -3.84
C ALA A 27 4.23 -14.26 -4.01
N PHE A 28 3.76 -13.22 -3.31
CA PHE A 28 2.38 -12.74 -3.40
C PHE A 28 1.97 -12.32 -4.82
N GLY A 29 2.83 -11.58 -5.53
CA GLY A 29 2.60 -11.19 -6.92
C GLY A 29 2.54 -12.37 -7.88
N SER A 30 3.30 -13.43 -7.60
CA SER A 30 3.25 -14.67 -8.38
C SER A 30 1.96 -15.45 -8.14
N LEU A 31 1.43 -15.46 -6.92
CA LEU A 31 0.14 -16.07 -6.59
C LEU A 31 -1.04 -15.31 -7.22
N LEU A 32 -0.98 -13.98 -7.25
CA LEU A 32 -2.04 -13.14 -7.83
C LEU A 32 -1.99 -13.01 -9.36
N GLY A 33 -0.95 -13.58 -9.99
CA GLY A 33 -0.74 -13.46 -11.44
C GLY A 33 -0.49 -12.02 -11.91
N SER A 34 -0.03 -11.14 -11.01
CA SER A 34 0.27 -9.74 -11.31
C SER A 34 1.50 -9.27 -10.52
N ARG A 35 2.60 -9.07 -11.24
CA ARG A 35 3.89 -8.70 -10.64
C ARG A 35 4.16 -7.20 -10.60
N TRP A 36 3.37 -6.38 -11.32
CA TRP A 36 3.70 -4.96 -11.44
C TRP A 36 3.57 -4.21 -10.11
N VAL A 37 2.47 -4.37 -9.36
CA VAL A 37 2.28 -3.65 -8.08
C VAL A 37 3.35 -4.03 -7.07
N PRO A 38 3.58 -5.34 -6.80
CA PRO A 38 4.54 -5.73 -5.79
C PRO A 38 5.98 -5.34 -6.18
N MET A 39 6.36 -5.47 -7.45
CA MET A 39 7.69 -5.04 -7.93
C MET A 39 7.86 -3.52 -7.82
N SER A 40 6.88 -2.72 -8.24
CA SER A 40 6.95 -1.26 -8.10
C SER A 40 7.03 -0.83 -6.63
N PHE A 41 6.32 -1.52 -5.74
CA PHE A 41 6.36 -1.26 -4.30
C PHE A 41 7.75 -1.58 -3.72
N CYS A 42 8.29 -2.75 -4.03
CA CYS A 42 9.63 -3.16 -3.59
C CYS A 42 10.72 -2.21 -4.11
N ILE A 43 10.63 -1.78 -5.37
CA ILE A 43 11.58 -0.81 -5.95
C ILE A 43 11.50 0.52 -5.21
N ALA A 44 10.31 1.08 -5.01
CA ALA A 44 10.15 2.34 -4.29
C ALA A 44 10.65 2.25 -2.84
N LEU A 45 10.38 1.12 -2.16
CA LEU A 45 10.89 0.86 -0.82
C LEU A 45 12.42 0.77 -0.79
N THR A 46 13.05 0.13 -1.78
CA THR A 46 14.52 0.06 -1.86
C THR A 46 15.17 1.40 -2.17
N VAL A 47 14.52 2.26 -2.96
CA VAL A 47 15.02 3.61 -3.21
C VAL A 47 14.95 4.43 -1.92
N LEU A 48 13.81 4.37 -1.22
CA LEU A 48 13.64 5.02 0.08
C LEU A 48 14.72 4.57 1.07
N GLU A 49 14.85 3.27 1.28
CA GLU A 49 15.82 2.70 2.21
C GLU A 49 17.26 2.96 1.77
N GLY A 50 17.55 2.84 0.47
CA GLY A 50 18.87 3.10 -0.09
C GLY A 50 19.34 4.54 0.14
N MET A 51 18.42 5.51 0.07
CA MET A 51 18.74 6.92 0.38
C MET A 51 18.99 7.16 1.86
N PHE A 52 18.31 6.45 2.76
CA PHE A 52 18.68 6.43 4.17
C PHE A 52 20.04 5.77 4.38
N CYS A 53 20.29 4.63 3.73
CA CYS A 53 21.56 3.90 3.83
C CYS A 53 22.76 4.74 3.39
N LEU A 54 22.62 5.49 2.29
CA LEU A 54 23.66 6.40 1.82
C LEU A 54 23.98 7.49 2.85
N GLY A 55 23.00 7.95 3.63
CA GLY A 55 23.20 8.90 4.73
C GLY A 55 24.14 8.39 5.84
N MET A 56 24.32 7.08 5.96
CA MET A 56 25.26 6.49 6.93
C MET A 56 26.72 6.83 6.63
N ILE A 57 27.08 7.14 5.38
CA ILE A 57 28.43 7.56 5.00
C ILE A 57 28.86 8.79 5.81
N TRP A 58 27.91 9.69 6.11
CA TRP A 58 28.11 10.89 6.92
C TRP A 58 27.65 10.73 8.38
N ARG A 59 27.56 9.49 8.87
CA ARG A 59 27.09 9.15 10.23
C ARG A 59 25.70 9.72 10.57
N MET A 60 24.85 9.92 9.57
CA MET A 60 23.52 10.54 9.73
C MET A 60 23.59 11.86 10.49
N ASP A 61 24.57 12.69 10.13
CA ASP A 61 24.76 14.05 10.62
C ASP A 61 24.57 15.03 9.45
N PRO A 62 23.39 15.67 9.32
CA PRO A 62 23.07 16.53 8.18
C PRO A 62 24.04 17.70 8.01
N PHE A 63 24.68 18.16 9.09
CA PHE A 63 25.67 19.24 9.04
C PHE A 63 26.97 18.85 8.33
N ARG A 64 27.25 17.55 8.20
CA ARG A 64 28.44 17.03 7.48
C ARG A 64 28.15 16.69 6.02
N MET A 65 26.88 16.65 5.63
CA MET A 65 26.48 16.24 4.29
C MET A 65 26.64 17.39 3.29
N PRO A 66 27.11 17.13 2.06
CA PRO A 66 27.14 18.15 1.04
C PRO A 66 25.71 18.56 0.67
N ARG A 67 25.50 19.86 0.43
CA ARG A 67 24.17 20.43 0.16
C ARG A 67 23.42 19.73 -0.98
N SER A 68 24.12 19.36 -2.06
CA SER A 68 23.52 18.64 -3.19
C SER A 68 22.98 17.25 -2.80
N PHE A 69 23.71 16.52 -1.96
CA PHE A 69 23.28 15.23 -1.44
C PHE A 69 22.07 15.39 -0.53
N CYS A 70 22.09 16.37 0.36
CA CYS A 70 21.01 16.70 1.28
C CYS A 70 19.68 16.99 0.54
N VAL A 71 19.75 17.80 -0.52
CA VAL A 71 18.59 18.11 -1.38
C VAL A 71 18.11 16.87 -2.13
N ALA A 72 19.02 16.11 -2.74
CA ALA A 72 18.67 14.88 -3.46
C ALA A 72 18.05 13.82 -2.53
N GLN A 73 18.58 13.66 -1.31
CA GLN A 73 18.09 12.74 -0.30
C GLN A 73 16.65 13.09 0.10
N ALA A 74 16.38 14.35 0.44
CA ALA A 74 15.04 14.81 0.79
C ALA A 74 14.05 14.55 -0.36
N ILE A 75 14.38 14.97 -1.58
CA ILE A 75 13.50 14.82 -2.74
C ILE A 75 13.21 13.34 -3.04
N LEU A 76 14.24 12.48 -3.01
CA LEU A 76 14.06 11.04 -3.32
C LEU A 76 13.29 10.29 -2.23
N ILE A 77 13.49 10.65 -0.95
CA ILE A 77 12.69 10.10 0.16
C ILE A 77 11.22 10.45 -0.05
N HIS A 78 10.90 11.74 -0.27
CA HIS A 78 9.54 12.20 -0.47
C HIS A 78 8.89 11.63 -1.75
N LEU A 79 9.63 11.57 -2.86
CA LEU A 79 9.15 10.94 -4.09
C LEU A 79 8.79 9.47 -3.84
N SER A 80 9.65 8.74 -3.13
CA SER A 80 9.44 7.33 -2.83
C SER A 80 8.23 7.12 -1.92
N THR A 81 8.04 7.96 -0.91
CA THR A 81 6.86 7.87 -0.03
C THR A 81 5.56 8.18 -0.80
N TYR A 82 5.56 9.15 -1.72
CA TYR A 82 4.38 9.42 -2.56
C TYR A 82 4.07 8.27 -3.51
N VAL A 83 5.08 7.65 -4.12
CA VAL A 83 4.89 6.47 -4.97
C VAL A 83 4.33 5.30 -4.15
N LEU A 84 4.89 5.02 -2.96
CA LEU A 84 4.38 3.97 -2.07
C LEU A 84 2.92 4.23 -1.66
N THR A 85 2.57 5.48 -1.36
CA THR A 85 1.20 5.88 -1.00
C THR A 85 0.23 5.78 -2.20
N GLY A 86 0.69 6.15 -3.39
CA GLY A 86 -0.07 5.95 -4.63
C GLY A 86 -0.31 4.47 -4.95
N LEU A 87 0.71 3.62 -4.76
CA LEU A 87 0.61 2.18 -4.94
C LEU A 87 -0.33 1.53 -3.92
N SER A 88 -0.29 1.95 -2.66
CA SER A 88 -1.20 1.43 -1.62
C SER A 88 -2.66 1.80 -1.95
N MET A 89 -2.93 3.02 -2.42
CA MET A 89 -4.25 3.41 -2.93
C MET A 89 -4.68 2.54 -4.12
N ALA A 90 -3.79 2.31 -5.09
CA ALA A 90 -4.09 1.44 -6.23
C ALA A 90 -4.45 0.02 -5.78
N PHE A 91 -3.75 -0.49 -4.76
CA PHE A 91 -4.06 -1.78 -4.14
C PHE A 91 -5.43 -1.76 -3.45
N CYS A 92 -5.77 -0.72 -2.68
CA CYS A 92 -7.10 -0.55 -2.09
C CYS A 92 -8.20 -0.54 -3.16
N ILE A 93 -8.00 0.16 -4.28
CA ILE A 93 -8.95 0.20 -5.40
C ILE A 93 -9.10 -1.20 -6.03
N ALA A 94 -7.99 -1.91 -6.25
CA ALA A 94 -8.00 -3.26 -6.81
C ALA A 94 -8.77 -4.24 -5.90
N THR A 95 -8.49 -4.21 -4.59
CA THR A 95 -9.18 -5.02 -3.59
C THR A 95 -10.68 -4.69 -3.54
N ASN A 96 -11.04 -3.41 -3.62
CA ASN A 96 -12.44 -3.01 -3.71
C ASN A 96 -13.11 -3.60 -4.95
N PHE A 97 -12.53 -3.45 -6.14
CA PHE A 97 -13.12 -4.04 -7.35
C PHE A 97 -13.30 -5.56 -7.26
N HIS A 98 -12.40 -6.27 -6.58
CA HIS A 98 -12.54 -7.70 -6.33
C HIS A 98 -13.74 -8.02 -5.43
N ILE A 99 -13.93 -7.25 -4.34
CA ILE A 99 -15.07 -7.37 -3.42
C ILE A 99 -16.39 -7.02 -4.11
N LEU A 100 -16.41 -5.98 -4.96
CA LEU A 100 -17.64 -5.52 -5.63
C LEU A 100 -18.15 -6.50 -6.72
N ARG A 101 -17.37 -7.51 -7.12
CA ARG A 101 -17.70 -8.48 -8.19
C ARG A 101 -17.89 -9.90 -7.62
N PRO A 102 -18.99 -10.17 -6.89
CA PRO A 102 -19.26 -11.47 -6.25
C PRO A 102 -19.39 -12.64 -7.23
N LYS A 103 -19.78 -12.37 -8.49
CA LYS A 103 -19.90 -13.42 -9.54
C LYS A 103 -18.59 -14.18 -9.81
N THR A 104 -17.44 -13.60 -9.44
CA THR A 104 -16.13 -14.24 -9.57
C THR A 104 -15.77 -15.17 -8.40
N TRP A 105 -16.52 -15.10 -7.29
CA TRP A 105 -16.24 -15.82 -6.05
C TRP A 105 -16.70 -17.28 -6.11
N ALA A 106 -17.69 -17.60 -6.94
CA ALA A 106 -18.15 -18.97 -7.15
C ALA A 106 -17.07 -19.89 -7.77
N ASN A 107 -16.06 -19.31 -8.42
CA ASN A 107 -14.90 -20.05 -8.92
C ASN A 107 -13.68 -19.99 -7.97
N LEU A 108 -13.84 -19.38 -6.78
CA LEU A 108 -12.76 -19.11 -5.83
C LEU A 108 -12.81 -20.03 -4.59
N GLU A 109 -13.84 -20.87 -4.45
CA GLU A 109 -13.84 -22.00 -3.49
C GLU A 109 -12.69 -22.99 -3.74
N GLN A 110 -11.99 -22.91 -4.86
CA GLN A 110 -10.75 -23.65 -5.12
C GLN A 110 -9.44 -22.96 -4.65
N CYS A 111 -9.51 -21.78 -4.04
CA CYS A 111 -8.33 -21.02 -3.60
C CYS A 111 -8.26 -20.80 -2.08
N VAL A 112 -8.79 -21.72 -1.28
CA VAL A 112 -8.43 -21.82 0.14
C VAL A 112 -7.04 -22.48 0.21
N PHE A 113 -6.04 -21.66 0.52
CA PHE A 113 -4.68 -21.97 0.98
C PHE A 113 -4.24 -23.46 0.91
N PRO A 114 -3.52 -23.90 -0.14
CA PRO A 114 -2.92 -25.22 -0.17
C PRO A 114 -1.54 -25.15 0.49
N LEU A 115 -1.48 -25.50 1.78
CA LEU A 115 -0.29 -26.17 2.32
C LEU A 115 -0.13 -27.59 1.73
N VAL A 116 -1.05 -28.01 0.85
CA VAL A 116 -1.17 -29.33 0.25
C VAL A 116 -1.26 -29.16 -1.27
N GLY A 117 -0.20 -29.56 -1.98
CA GLY A 117 -0.01 -29.29 -3.42
C GLY A 117 -1.24 -29.59 -4.29
N LEU A 118 -1.77 -28.57 -4.96
CA LEU A 118 -2.67 -28.76 -6.09
C LEU A 118 -2.48 -27.67 -7.16
N LYS A 119 -2.53 -28.14 -8.40
CA LYS A 119 -2.22 -27.49 -9.68
C LYS A 119 -3.06 -26.21 -9.91
N THR A 120 -2.42 -25.04 -9.93
CA THR A 120 -3.08 -23.74 -10.15
C THR A 120 -3.21 -23.42 -11.64
N ASN A 121 -4.37 -23.75 -12.23
CA ASN A 121 -4.74 -23.23 -13.57
C ASN A 121 -6.10 -22.53 -13.55
N THR A 122 -6.26 -21.57 -12.64
CA THR A 122 -7.41 -20.65 -12.69
C THR A 122 -6.86 -19.24 -12.65
N ARG A 123 -6.79 -18.65 -13.86
CA ARG A 123 -6.21 -17.34 -14.19
C ARG A 123 -7.07 -16.22 -13.58
N ALA A 124 -7.08 -16.08 -12.26
CA ALA A 124 -7.75 -14.99 -11.54
C ALA A 124 -7.04 -13.66 -11.85
N ARG A 125 -7.44 -13.03 -12.96
CA ARG A 125 -6.90 -11.78 -13.51
C ARG A 125 -7.32 -10.54 -12.69
N SER A 126 -7.39 -10.67 -11.36
CA SER A 126 -7.92 -9.65 -10.45
C SER A 126 -7.11 -8.35 -10.47
N LEU A 127 -5.77 -8.45 -10.54
CA LEU A 127 -4.85 -7.31 -10.57
C LEU A 127 -4.28 -6.98 -11.96
N ARG A 128 -5.01 -7.27 -13.03
CA ARG A 128 -4.58 -6.84 -14.38
C ARG A 128 -4.50 -5.32 -14.42
N TRP A 129 -3.43 -4.77 -14.99
CA TRP A 129 -3.27 -3.34 -15.19
C TRP A 129 -4.53 -2.74 -15.88
N ARG A 130 -5.08 -1.69 -15.29
CA ARG A 130 -6.21 -0.91 -15.81
C ARG A 130 -5.81 0.55 -15.88
N LYS A 131 -6.34 1.27 -16.86
CA LYS A 131 -6.10 2.71 -17.03
C LYS A 131 -6.46 3.53 -15.77
N VAL A 132 -7.42 3.07 -14.97
CA VAL A 132 -7.81 3.71 -13.70
C VAL A 132 -6.64 3.79 -12.71
N TYR A 133 -5.70 2.84 -12.72
CA TYR A 133 -4.53 2.87 -11.83
C TYR A 133 -3.49 3.92 -12.20
N ILE A 134 -3.56 4.50 -13.41
CA ILE A 134 -2.65 5.59 -13.84
C ILE A 134 -2.80 6.80 -12.91
N ILE A 135 -4.01 7.07 -12.42
CA ILE A 135 -4.28 8.23 -11.56
C ILE A 135 -3.49 8.13 -10.23
N PRO A 136 -3.68 7.10 -9.39
CA PRO A 136 -2.94 7.02 -8.13
C PRO A 136 -1.46 6.67 -8.30
N VAL A 137 -1.06 5.96 -9.35
CA VAL A 137 0.33 5.47 -9.50
C VAL A 137 1.24 6.47 -10.22
N ILE A 138 0.70 7.27 -11.14
CA ILE A 138 1.51 8.18 -11.98
C ILE A 138 1.11 9.63 -11.73
N VAL A 139 -0.18 9.95 -11.89
CA VAL A 139 -0.62 11.35 -11.79
C VAL A 139 -0.39 11.91 -10.39
N TYR A 140 -0.84 11.20 -9.36
CA TYR A 140 -0.70 11.63 -7.96
C TYR A 140 0.77 11.87 -7.52
N PRO A 141 1.70 10.90 -7.63
CA PRO A 141 3.06 11.15 -7.17
C PRO A 141 3.76 12.20 -8.04
N SER A 142 3.45 12.27 -9.35
CA SER A 142 4.06 13.28 -10.22
C SER A 142 3.62 14.70 -9.86
N THR A 143 2.32 14.94 -9.66
CA THR A 143 1.82 16.28 -9.36
C THR A 143 2.30 16.75 -7.98
N ILE A 144 2.21 15.91 -6.96
CA ILE A 144 2.66 16.25 -5.60
C ILE A 144 4.17 16.47 -5.58
N SER A 145 4.96 15.63 -6.25
CA SER A 145 6.42 15.82 -6.31
C SER A 145 6.81 17.11 -7.02
N VAL A 146 6.16 17.45 -8.13
CA VAL A 146 6.45 18.71 -8.85
C VAL A 146 6.14 19.92 -7.98
N VAL A 147 4.99 19.93 -7.29
CA VAL A 147 4.63 21.01 -6.36
C VAL A 147 5.66 21.11 -5.24
N GLN A 148 6.04 19.98 -4.63
CA GLN A 148 7.01 19.98 -3.53
C GLN A 148 8.40 20.43 -3.99
N ILE A 149 8.91 19.92 -5.11
CA ILE A 149 10.21 20.32 -5.65
C ILE A 149 10.20 21.82 -5.97
N ALA A 150 9.13 22.33 -6.59
CA ALA A 150 9.01 23.74 -6.89
C ALA A 150 9.02 24.60 -5.61
N LEU A 151 8.29 24.21 -4.57
CA LEU A 151 8.29 24.90 -3.29
C LEU A 151 9.67 24.85 -2.60
N ASN A 152 10.30 23.68 -2.56
CA ASN A 152 11.61 23.50 -1.94
C ASN A 152 12.69 24.34 -2.62
N LEU A 153 12.68 24.41 -3.96
CA LEU A 153 13.63 25.21 -4.74
C LEU A 153 13.34 26.71 -4.63
N HIS A 154 12.07 27.10 -4.60
CA HIS A 154 11.69 28.51 -4.53
C HIS A 154 12.01 29.16 -3.18
N PHE A 155 11.78 28.42 -2.08
CA PHE A 155 12.00 28.93 -0.73
C PHE A 155 13.36 28.53 -0.14
N ASP A 156 14.19 27.80 -0.87
CA ASP A 156 15.46 27.23 -0.39
C ASP A 156 15.30 26.53 0.97
N ALA A 157 14.21 25.75 1.08
CA ALA A 157 13.69 25.33 2.38
C ALA A 157 14.47 24.17 3.02
N ILE A 158 15.33 23.50 2.24
CA ILE A 158 16.07 22.31 2.67
C ILE A 158 17.33 22.76 3.41
N GLN A 159 17.29 22.64 4.72
CA GLN A 159 18.42 22.95 5.60
C GLN A 159 18.78 21.73 6.45
N PRO A 160 20.03 21.62 6.90
CA PRO A 160 20.43 20.59 7.84
C PRO A 160 19.64 20.75 9.15
N THR A 161 18.95 19.70 9.55
CA THR A 161 18.20 19.65 10.82
C THR A 161 18.88 18.68 11.78
N ASP A 162 18.46 18.67 13.05
CA ASP A 162 18.92 17.69 14.05
C ASP A 162 18.34 16.27 13.82
N GLU A 163 17.59 16.07 12.73
CA GLU A 163 16.99 14.79 12.38
C GLU A 163 18.00 13.87 11.66
N MET A 164 17.61 12.61 11.45
CA MET A 164 18.48 11.60 10.82
C MET A 164 18.65 11.78 9.30
N HIS A 165 17.88 12.69 8.70
CA HIS A 165 17.88 12.98 7.28
C HIS A 165 17.64 14.47 7.06
N CYS A 166 18.00 14.95 5.89
CA CYS A 166 17.65 16.30 5.48
C CYS A 166 16.15 16.44 5.20
N ASP A 167 15.52 17.48 5.72
CA ASP A 167 14.12 17.82 5.44
C ASP A 167 13.98 19.35 5.35
N ALA A 168 12.84 19.82 4.85
CA ALA A 168 12.55 21.25 4.80
C ALA A 168 12.25 21.77 6.22
N SER A 169 13.02 22.73 6.72
CA SER A 169 12.82 23.31 8.07
C SER A 169 12.16 24.69 8.02
N ASP A 170 12.59 25.54 7.09
CA ASP A 170 12.15 26.93 7.01
C ASP A 170 11.69 27.28 5.59
N PRO A 171 10.43 27.70 5.38
CA PRO A 171 9.38 27.89 6.38
C PRO A 171 8.63 26.58 6.73
N LEU A 172 8.22 26.45 8.01
CA LEU A 172 7.50 25.27 8.55
C LEU A 172 6.28 24.82 7.75
N TRP A 173 5.56 25.75 7.10
CA TRP A 173 4.38 25.41 6.31
C TRP A 173 4.72 24.57 5.06
N VAL A 174 5.91 24.72 4.48
CA VAL A 174 6.37 23.91 3.33
C VAL A 174 6.52 22.45 3.77
N ARG A 175 7.06 22.22 4.98
CA ARG A 175 7.14 20.89 5.61
C ARG A 175 5.75 20.29 5.82
N MET A 176 4.80 21.08 6.33
CA MET A 176 3.41 20.64 6.50
C MET A 176 2.73 20.29 5.17
N VAL A 177 2.99 21.06 4.12
CA VAL A 177 2.46 20.75 2.78
C VAL A 177 3.05 19.44 2.26
N ALA A 178 4.36 19.21 2.45
CA ALA A 178 4.99 17.96 2.04
C ALA A 178 4.43 16.72 2.75
N HIS A 179 4.16 16.79 4.06
CA HIS A 179 3.72 15.61 4.83
C HIS A 179 2.19 15.45 4.90
N THR A 180 1.46 16.56 5.08
CA THR A 180 0.02 16.52 5.37
C THR A 180 -0.83 16.50 4.11
N LEU A 181 -0.47 17.29 3.09
CA LEU A 181 -1.25 17.38 1.84
C LEU A 181 -1.41 16.02 1.14
N PRO A 182 -0.34 15.21 0.96
CA PRO A 182 -0.45 13.95 0.24
C PRO A 182 -1.33 12.95 1.00
N ALA A 183 -1.21 12.90 2.33
CA ALA A 183 -2.01 12.04 3.19
C ALA A 183 -3.48 12.48 3.20
N ALA A 184 -3.76 13.77 3.36
CA ALA A 184 -5.11 14.32 3.38
C ALA A 184 -5.86 14.09 2.06
N LEU A 185 -5.17 14.25 0.91
CA LEU A 185 -5.76 14.06 -0.41
C LEU A 185 -6.23 12.62 -0.65
N LEU A 186 -5.50 11.64 -0.11
CA LEU A 186 -5.81 10.21 -0.25
C LEU A 186 -6.71 9.68 0.88
N LEU A 187 -6.80 10.37 2.02
CA LEU A 187 -7.62 9.95 3.15
C LEU A 187 -9.11 9.87 2.78
N GLY A 188 -9.64 10.88 2.09
CA GLY A 188 -11.05 10.88 1.66
C GLY A 188 -11.43 9.67 0.80
N PRO A 189 -10.74 9.43 -0.33
CA PRO A 189 -11.03 8.28 -1.19
C PRO A 189 -10.78 6.93 -0.49
N THR A 190 -9.75 6.80 0.35
CA THR A 190 -9.50 5.53 1.09
C THR A 190 -10.63 5.22 2.06
N ILE A 191 -11.08 6.19 2.86
CA ILE A 191 -12.22 6.02 3.78
C ILE A 191 -13.48 5.63 3.01
N TYR A 192 -13.77 6.31 1.90
CA TYR A 192 -14.92 5.98 1.06
C TYR A 192 -14.86 4.53 0.55
N LEU A 193 -13.70 4.12 0.03
CA LEU A 193 -13.48 2.77 -0.47
C LEU A 193 -13.65 1.74 0.63
N ILE A 194 -13.02 1.92 1.79
CA ILE A 194 -13.16 1.03 2.95
C ILE A 194 -14.63 0.92 3.38
N ALA A 195 -15.31 2.04 3.58
CA ALA A 195 -16.73 2.05 3.95
C ALA A 195 -17.62 1.38 2.89
N SER A 196 -17.29 1.51 1.60
CA SER A 196 -18.00 0.83 0.52
C SER A 196 -17.79 -0.69 0.54
N SER A 197 -16.55 -1.14 0.79
CA SER A 197 -16.22 -2.57 0.89
C SER A 197 -16.93 -3.24 2.05
N ILE A 198 -16.88 -2.63 3.24
CA ILE A 198 -17.51 -3.15 4.46
C ILE A 198 -19.03 -3.28 4.26
N ARG A 199 -19.67 -2.21 3.77
CA ARG A 199 -21.13 -2.23 3.51
C ARG A 199 -21.53 -3.36 2.56
N ARG A 200 -20.73 -3.65 1.54
CA ARG A 200 -21.00 -4.74 0.60
C ARG A 200 -20.79 -6.10 1.24
N VAL A 201 -19.67 -6.31 1.93
CA VAL A 201 -19.37 -7.58 2.61
C VAL A 201 -20.46 -7.91 3.62
N VAL A 202 -20.89 -6.95 4.44
CA VAL A 202 -21.98 -7.14 5.41
C VAL A 202 -23.28 -7.56 4.71
N ARG A 203 -23.66 -6.89 3.61
CA ARG A 203 -24.85 -7.28 2.84
C ARG A 203 -24.73 -8.69 2.27
N THR A 204 -23.58 -9.05 1.70
CA THR A 204 -23.36 -10.39 1.16
C THR A 204 -23.42 -11.45 2.25
N LEU A 205 -22.79 -11.22 3.41
CA LEU A 205 -22.85 -12.13 4.55
C LEU A 205 -24.29 -12.32 5.04
N GLN A 206 -25.07 -11.24 5.14
CA GLN A 206 -26.50 -11.32 5.50
C GLN A 206 -27.31 -12.14 4.49
N HIS A 207 -27.03 -12.01 3.19
CA HIS A 207 -27.71 -12.82 2.17
C HIS A 207 -27.33 -14.30 2.25
N VAL A 208 -26.05 -14.63 2.50
CA VAL A 208 -25.59 -16.01 2.68
C VAL A 208 -26.20 -16.64 3.93
N GLU A 209 -26.23 -15.91 5.05
CA GLU A 209 -26.84 -16.38 6.29
C GLU A 209 -28.34 -16.66 6.11
N ARG A 210 -29.07 -15.78 5.41
CA ARG A 210 -30.48 -16.01 5.08
C ARG A 210 -30.67 -17.24 4.19
N ALA A 211 -29.87 -17.40 3.15
CA ALA A 211 -29.95 -18.56 2.27
C ALA A 211 -29.64 -19.88 3.00
N GLN A 212 -28.68 -19.88 3.92
CA GLN A 212 -28.38 -21.04 4.76
C GLN A 212 -29.53 -21.38 5.72
N ARG A 213 -30.17 -20.36 6.32
CA ARG A 213 -31.36 -20.56 7.16
C ARG A 213 -32.52 -21.14 6.35
N ASP A 214 -32.78 -20.65 5.15
CA ASP A 214 -33.84 -21.16 4.28
C ASP A 214 -33.56 -22.60 3.82
N ALA A 215 -32.30 -22.96 3.56
CA ALA A 215 -31.89 -24.32 3.20
C ALA A 215 -32.03 -25.33 4.34
N HIS A 216 -31.92 -24.89 5.60
CA HIS A 216 -32.08 -25.71 6.79
C HIS A 216 -33.50 -25.66 7.39
N ALA A 217 -34.40 -24.85 6.86
CA ALA A 217 -35.79 -24.85 7.28
C ALA A 217 -36.44 -26.20 6.90
N PRO A 218 -37.13 -26.88 7.83
CA PRO A 218 -37.76 -28.16 7.54
C PRO A 218 -38.80 -27.99 6.42
N ASP A 219 -38.73 -28.86 5.40
CA ASP A 219 -39.66 -28.79 4.27
C ASP A 219 -41.10 -28.95 4.79
N PRO A 220 -41.97 -27.93 4.67
CA PRO A 220 -43.35 -28.02 5.14
C PRO A 220 -44.12 -29.17 4.46
N ARG A 221 -43.64 -29.70 3.32
CA ARG A 221 -44.20 -30.88 2.68
C ARG A 221 -43.87 -32.18 3.40
N GLN A 222 -42.72 -32.28 4.07
CA GLN A 222 -42.40 -33.43 4.93
C GLN A 222 -43.27 -33.41 6.20
N ALA A 223 -43.47 -32.23 6.80
CA ALA A 223 -44.33 -32.07 7.97
C ALA A 223 -45.79 -32.49 7.72
N ARG A 224 -46.36 -32.17 6.54
CA ARG A 224 -47.73 -32.62 6.19
C ARG A 224 -47.83 -34.12 5.90
N ARG A 225 -46.75 -34.79 5.48
CA ARG A 225 -46.77 -36.24 5.24
C ARG A 225 -46.74 -37.05 6.54
N SER A 226 -46.19 -36.50 7.62
CA SER A 226 -46.19 -37.16 8.93
C SER A 226 -47.55 -37.11 9.65
N GLU A 227 -48.43 -36.16 9.31
CA GLU A 227 -49.77 -36.07 9.93
C GLU A 227 -50.81 -37.05 9.34
N HIS A 228 -50.51 -37.65 8.18
CA HIS A 228 -51.41 -38.58 7.49
C HIS A 228 -51.02 -40.07 7.64
N LYS A 229 -50.05 -40.38 8.50
CA LYS A 229 -49.69 -41.75 8.89
C LYS A 229 -50.06 -41.99 10.36
#